data_AF-A0A1T4LC41-F1
#
_entry.id   AF-A0A1T4LC41-F1
#
_cell.length_a   1.000
_cell.length_b   1.000
_cell.length_c   1.000
_cell.angle_alpha   90.00
_cell.angle_beta   90.00
_cell.angle_gamma   90.00
#
_symmetry.space_group_name_H-M   'P 1'
#
loop_
_entity.id
_entity.type
_entity.pdbx_description
1 polymer ?
#
loop_
_entity_poly.entity_id
_entity_poly.type
_entity_poly.pdbx_seq_one_letter_code
_entity_poly.pdbx_strand_id
1 'polypeptide(L)'
;MSYKPGDQAWYTHFRIGRVAPDRYDGSQFPAGDEAQNQFFRQMTVNTGNFDVFLFGQSLGAVLADVKKMTGKKAVYITHSQGGRVGWQTPVENIAAIVAVEPGGTPAVGSAEYKRLLEAGVPVLVIMGDYIDNGPADIQSTAFWKNVRDGAVAFAAQYTADGGKAEVYDLPKMGITGNSHFLFQEMNNKEITVLVEQWIAKNVK
;
A
#
# COMPACT_ATOMS: atom_id res chain seq x y z
N MET A 1 21.75 15.28 -12.53
CA MET A 1 22.30 13.97 -12.08
C MET A 1 22.17 12.96 -13.21
N SER A 2 22.99 11.92 -13.26
CA SER A 2 22.80 10.79 -14.18
C SER A 2 21.99 9.69 -13.47
N TYR A 3 20.85 9.28 -14.03
CA TYR A 3 19.97 8.24 -13.47
C TYR A 3 20.55 6.84 -13.74
N LYS A 4 20.51 5.95 -12.74
CA LYS A 4 20.97 4.57 -12.92
C LYS A 4 19.84 3.69 -13.48
N PRO A 5 20.15 2.57 -14.16
CA PRO A 5 19.13 1.65 -14.67
C PRO A 5 18.13 1.17 -13.60
N GLY A 6 18.60 0.98 -12.35
CA GLY A 6 17.73 0.61 -11.22
C GLY A 6 16.75 1.72 -10.82
N ASP A 7 17.23 2.96 -10.75
CA ASP A 7 16.40 4.14 -10.47
C ASP A 7 15.29 4.25 -11.52
N GLN A 8 15.65 4.02 -12.79
CA GLN A 8 14.71 4.07 -13.91
C GLN A 8 13.67 2.94 -13.85
N ALA A 9 14.08 1.71 -13.54
CA ALA A 9 13.15 0.59 -13.38
C ALA A 9 12.11 0.87 -12.27
N TRP A 10 12.57 1.38 -11.13
CA TRP A 10 11.70 1.74 -10.01
C TRP A 10 10.80 2.93 -10.33
N TYR A 11 11.31 3.95 -11.01
CA TYR A 11 10.54 5.13 -11.38
C TYR A 11 9.30 4.78 -12.23
N THR A 12 9.51 3.91 -13.23
CA THR A 12 8.42 3.35 -14.03
C THR A 12 7.50 2.47 -13.19
N HIS A 13 8.07 1.61 -12.34
CA HIS A 13 7.29 0.70 -11.50
C HIS A 13 6.39 1.43 -10.51
N PHE A 14 6.86 2.54 -9.95
CA PHE A 14 6.15 3.38 -9.01
C PHE A 14 5.15 4.33 -9.67
N ARG A 15 5.01 4.25 -10.99
CA ARG A 15 4.06 5.04 -11.77
C ARG A 15 4.22 6.56 -11.56
N ILE A 16 5.46 7.01 -11.38
CA ILE A 16 5.77 8.45 -11.30
C ILE A 16 5.79 9.03 -12.73
N GLY A 17 6.40 8.29 -13.66
CA GLY A 17 6.39 8.56 -15.08
C GLY A 17 7.05 7.43 -15.85
N ARG A 18 7.07 7.52 -17.19
CA ARG A 18 7.66 6.46 -18.02
C ARG A 18 9.18 6.44 -17.89
N VAL A 19 9.82 7.61 -17.97
CA VAL A 19 11.28 7.79 -17.90
C VAL A 19 11.59 9.02 -17.05
N ALA A 20 12.49 8.90 -16.07
CA ALA A 20 12.95 10.05 -15.31
C ALA A 20 13.69 11.03 -16.25
N PRO A 21 13.42 12.35 -16.20
CA PRO A 21 12.67 13.07 -15.16
C PRO A 21 11.17 13.29 -15.44
N ASP A 22 10.66 12.81 -16.57
CA ASP A 22 9.29 13.09 -16.99
C ASP A 22 8.27 12.39 -16.09
N ARG A 23 7.23 13.13 -15.70
CA ARG A 23 6.10 12.62 -14.92
C ARG A 23 4.91 12.35 -15.84
N TYR A 24 3.98 11.50 -15.42
CA TYR A 24 2.71 11.39 -16.13
C TYR A 24 1.88 12.67 -16.06
N ASP A 25 1.02 12.86 -17.05
CA ASP A 25 0.11 14.01 -17.09
C ASP A 25 -0.81 14.03 -15.86
N GLY A 26 -0.97 15.21 -15.26
CA GLY A 26 -1.76 15.38 -14.03
C GLY A 26 -1.10 14.83 -12.75
N SER A 27 0.18 14.43 -12.81
CA SER A 27 0.85 13.79 -11.68
C SER A 27 0.86 14.65 -10.41
N GLN A 28 0.49 14.00 -9.30
CA GLN A 28 0.55 14.53 -7.95
C GLN A 28 1.94 14.32 -7.31
N PHE A 29 2.87 13.63 -7.97
CA PHE A 29 4.22 13.46 -7.48
C PHE A 29 4.92 14.83 -7.50
N PRO A 30 5.60 15.28 -6.43
CA PRO A 30 6.17 16.62 -6.39
C PRO A 30 7.12 16.91 -7.57
N ALA A 31 6.93 18.07 -8.21
CA ALA A 31 7.70 18.46 -9.38
C ALA A 31 9.08 19.04 -9.01
N GLY A 32 10.02 18.98 -9.96
CA GLY A 32 11.32 19.63 -9.88
C GLY A 32 12.47 18.70 -9.47
N ASP A 33 13.68 19.10 -9.87
CA ASP A 33 14.90 18.30 -9.70
C ASP A 33 15.19 17.93 -8.26
N GLU A 34 14.88 18.83 -7.30
CA GLU A 34 15.14 18.56 -5.89
C GLU A 34 14.21 17.48 -5.33
N ALA A 35 12.93 17.51 -5.67
CA ALA A 35 11.99 16.46 -5.25
C ALA A 35 12.42 15.10 -5.80
N GLN A 36 12.82 15.05 -7.07
CA GLN A 36 13.30 13.83 -7.69
C GLN A 36 14.61 13.31 -7.08
N ASN A 37 15.55 14.21 -6.82
CA ASN A 37 16.80 13.90 -6.13
C ASN A 37 16.54 13.33 -4.73
N GLN A 38 15.67 13.95 -3.94
CA GLN A 38 15.31 13.47 -2.61
C GLN A 38 14.60 12.12 -2.64
N PHE A 39 13.71 11.90 -3.62
CA PHE A 39 13.03 10.63 -3.78
C PHE A 39 13.99 9.46 -4.01
N PHE A 40 15.02 9.62 -4.84
CA PHE A 40 16.01 8.56 -5.01
C PHE A 40 16.93 8.40 -3.79
N ARG A 41 17.21 9.48 -3.05
CA ARG A 41 18.05 9.43 -1.84
C ARG A 41 17.40 8.75 -0.65
N GLN A 42 16.07 8.65 -0.63
CA GLN A 42 15.36 7.92 0.41
C GLN A 42 15.40 6.39 0.20
N MET A 43 15.79 5.93 -0.99
CA MET A 43 15.93 4.50 -1.26
C MET A 43 17.21 3.97 -0.62
N THR A 44 17.08 2.92 0.19
CA THR A 44 18.20 2.19 0.78
C THR A 44 18.18 0.73 0.35
N VAL A 45 19.35 0.11 0.31
CA VAL A 45 19.46 -1.33 0.08
C VAL A 45 18.99 -2.10 1.30
N ASN A 46 18.42 -3.28 1.07
CA ASN A 46 18.28 -4.29 2.12
C ASN A 46 19.68 -4.84 2.42
N THR A 47 20.09 -4.81 3.69
CA THR A 47 21.41 -5.30 4.14
C THR A 47 21.42 -6.81 4.43
N GLY A 48 20.30 -7.50 4.14
CA GLY A 48 20.13 -8.93 4.30
C GLY A 48 18.98 -9.46 3.44
N ASN A 49 18.72 -10.76 3.54
CA ASN A 49 17.66 -11.41 2.78
C ASN A 49 16.27 -10.95 3.23
N PHE A 50 15.35 -10.85 2.27
CA PHE A 50 13.95 -10.59 2.58
C PHE A 50 13.28 -11.87 3.10
N ASP A 51 12.93 -11.89 4.38
CA ASP A 51 12.20 -12.98 5.03
C ASP A 51 10.87 -12.46 5.58
N VAL A 52 9.79 -12.72 4.85
CA VAL A 52 8.46 -12.20 5.18
C VAL A 52 7.92 -12.73 6.51
N PHE A 53 8.27 -13.96 6.89
CA PHE A 53 7.79 -14.55 8.13
C PHE A 53 8.51 -13.95 9.33
N LEU A 54 9.84 -13.88 9.27
CA LEU A 54 10.66 -13.22 10.28
C LEU A 54 10.25 -11.76 10.48
N PHE A 55 10.02 -11.02 9.38
CA PHE A 55 9.60 -9.62 9.45
C PHE A 55 8.19 -9.49 10.03
N GLY A 56 7.28 -10.40 9.69
CA GLY A 56 5.93 -10.45 10.25
C GLY A 56 5.96 -10.64 11.78
N GLN A 57 6.76 -11.58 12.29
CA GLN A 57 6.95 -11.80 13.72
C GLN A 57 7.60 -10.59 14.42
N SER A 58 8.62 -10.01 13.79
CA SER A 58 9.33 -8.83 14.32
C SER A 58 8.38 -7.64 14.48
N LEU A 59 7.55 -7.36 13.47
CA LEU A 59 6.55 -6.29 13.57
C LEU A 59 5.41 -6.66 14.54
N GLY A 60 5.08 -7.94 14.69
CA GLY A 60 4.17 -8.41 15.75
C GLY A 60 4.65 -8.04 17.16
N ALA A 61 5.95 -8.18 17.42
CA ALA A 61 6.56 -7.76 18.69
C ALA A 61 6.51 -6.23 18.87
N VAL A 62 6.77 -5.46 17.81
CA VAL A 62 6.62 -3.99 17.84
C VAL A 62 5.18 -3.59 18.18
N LEU A 63 4.18 -4.24 17.58
CA LEU A 63 2.77 -3.96 17.88
C LEU A 63 2.39 -4.35 19.32
N ALA A 64 3.00 -5.39 19.88
CA ALA A 64 2.85 -5.73 21.29
C ALA A 64 3.41 -4.64 22.22
N ASP A 65 4.58 -4.09 21.88
CA ASP A 65 5.16 -2.96 22.62
C ASP A 65 4.29 -1.70 22.52
N VAL A 66 3.76 -1.38 21.33
CA VAL A 66 2.80 -0.28 21.13
C VAL A 66 1.58 -0.47 22.03
N LYS A 67 1.03 -1.70 22.10
CA LYS A 67 -0.09 -2.01 22.99
C LYS A 67 0.26 -1.81 24.45
N LYS A 68 1.45 -2.23 24.88
CA LYS A 68 1.95 -2.05 26.25
C LYS A 68 2.11 -0.58 26.60
N MET A 69 2.62 0.24 25.68
CA MET A 69 2.86 1.67 25.89
C MET A 69 1.57 2.50 25.90
N THR A 70 0.64 2.20 24.99
CA THR A 70 -0.55 3.04 24.74
C THR A 70 -1.83 2.51 25.37
N GLY A 71 -1.83 1.24 25.78
CA GLY A 71 -3.03 0.52 26.19
C GLY A 71 -3.98 0.19 25.02
N LYS A 72 -3.62 0.46 23.75
CA LYS A 72 -4.48 0.27 22.58
C LYS A 72 -3.84 -0.61 21.50
N LYS A 73 -4.67 -1.37 20.78
CA LYS A 73 -4.20 -2.09 19.57
C LYS A 73 -3.90 -1.05 18.49
N ALA A 74 -2.97 -1.35 17.59
CA ALA A 74 -2.54 -0.41 16.56
C ALA A 74 -3.44 -0.48 15.31
N VAL A 75 -3.73 0.67 14.70
CA VAL A 75 -4.09 0.69 13.28
C VAL A 75 -2.79 0.54 12.50
N TYR A 76 -2.67 -0.55 11.76
CA TYR A 76 -1.43 -0.93 11.10
C TYR A 76 -1.46 -0.50 9.63
N ILE A 77 -0.72 0.57 9.32
CA ILE A 77 -0.62 1.10 7.96
C ILE A 77 0.60 0.48 7.28
N THR A 78 0.39 -0.15 6.13
CA THR A 78 1.45 -0.82 5.35
C THR A 78 1.51 -0.28 3.93
N HIS A 79 2.66 -0.41 3.26
CA HIS A 79 2.84 0.02 1.87
C HIS A 79 3.56 -1.04 1.06
N SER A 80 3.08 -1.33 -0.15
CA SER A 80 3.81 -2.16 -1.12
C SER A 80 4.18 -3.55 -0.58
N GLN A 81 5.47 -3.92 -0.64
CA GLN A 81 6.02 -5.14 -0.03
C GLN A 81 5.70 -5.26 1.47
N GLY A 82 5.56 -4.13 2.18
CA GLY A 82 5.12 -4.10 3.57
C GLY A 82 3.72 -4.67 3.79
N GLY A 83 2.85 -4.66 2.77
CA GLY A 83 1.56 -5.36 2.80
C GLY A 83 1.75 -6.87 3.01
N ARG A 84 2.68 -7.49 2.27
CA ARG A 84 2.99 -8.93 2.41
C ARG A 84 3.49 -9.27 3.81
N VAL A 85 4.29 -8.38 4.41
CA VAL A 85 4.73 -8.51 5.81
C VAL A 85 3.53 -8.37 6.75
N GLY A 86 2.66 -7.38 6.54
CA GLY A 86 1.46 -7.14 7.33
C GLY A 86 0.51 -8.33 7.35
N TRP A 87 0.35 -9.03 6.22
CA TRP A 87 -0.46 -10.25 6.14
C TRP A 87 0.12 -11.40 6.95
N GLN A 88 1.43 -11.43 7.19
CA GLN A 88 2.12 -12.44 8.01
C GLN A 88 2.15 -12.07 9.50
N THR A 89 2.05 -10.78 9.84
CA THR A 89 2.08 -10.29 11.22
C THR A 89 0.95 -10.91 12.08
N PRO A 90 1.26 -11.36 13.32
CA PRO A 90 0.25 -11.80 14.29
C PRO A 90 -0.81 -10.72 14.56
N VAL A 91 -2.07 -11.12 14.61
CA VAL A 91 -3.24 -10.21 14.59
C VAL A 91 -3.68 -9.72 15.97
N GLU A 92 -3.12 -10.27 17.04
CA GLU A 92 -3.54 -10.06 18.42
C GLU A 92 -3.53 -8.57 18.80
N ASN A 93 -2.54 -7.83 18.29
CA ASN A 93 -2.33 -6.41 18.59
C ASN A 93 -2.74 -5.46 17.45
N ILE A 94 -3.44 -5.97 16.43
CA ILE A 94 -3.94 -5.18 15.30
C ILE A 94 -5.41 -4.80 15.55
N ALA A 95 -5.73 -3.51 15.40
CA ALA A 95 -7.08 -2.98 15.46
C ALA A 95 -7.74 -2.94 14.07
N ALA A 96 -6.96 -2.60 13.05
CA ALA A 96 -7.31 -2.60 11.63
C ALA A 96 -6.04 -2.53 10.78
N ILE A 97 -6.13 -2.85 9.50
CA ILE A 97 -5.04 -2.70 8.53
C ILE A 97 -5.46 -1.69 7.45
N VAL A 98 -4.58 -0.74 7.15
CA VAL A 98 -4.67 0.13 5.97
C VAL A 98 -3.50 -0.21 5.06
N ALA A 99 -3.77 -0.87 3.94
CA ALA A 99 -2.78 -1.30 2.97
C ALA A 99 -2.75 -0.36 1.77
N VAL A 100 -1.71 0.46 1.69
CA VAL A 100 -1.42 1.38 0.59
C VAL A 100 -0.73 0.57 -0.50
N GLU A 101 -1.40 0.35 -1.62
CA GLU A 101 -0.88 -0.39 -2.78
C GLU A 101 -0.10 -1.67 -2.41
N PRO A 102 -0.69 -2.62 -1.68
CA PRO A 102 0.02 -3.80 -1.22
C PRO A 102 0.53 -4.61 -2.41
N GLY A 103 1.66 -5.32 -2.24
CA GLY A 103 2.21 -6.26 -3.24
C GLY A 103 1.38 -7.54 -3.38
N GLY A 104 0.05 -7.42 -3.45
CA GLY A 104 -0.93 -8.49 -3.39
C GLY A 104 -1.65 -8.58 -2.04
N THR A 105 -2.90 -9.03 -2.08
CA THR A 105 -3.72 -9.38 -0.91
C THR A 105 -3.64 -10.90 -0.64
N PRO A 106 -4.01 -11.36 0.57
CA PRO A 106 -4.14 -12.79 0.84
C PRO A 106 -5.08 -13.48 -0.16
N ALA A 107 -4.71 -14.67 -0.61
CA ALA A 107 -5.60 -15.48 -1.42
C ALA A 107 -6.82 -15.90 -0.57
N VAL A 108 -8.01 -15.92 -1.16
CA VAL A 108 -9.23 -16.37 -0.49
C VAL A 108 -9.01 -17.77 0.09
N GLY A 109 -9.30 -17.95 1.38
CA GLY A 109 -9.14 -19.21 2.09
C GLY A 109 -7.71 -19.57 2.52
N SER A 110 -6.71 -18.72 2.25
CA SER A 110 -5.35 -18.90 2.78
C SER A 110 -5.31 -18.80 4.30
N ALA A 111 -4.19 -19.20 4.91
CA ALA A 111 -4.01 -19.12 6.36
C ALA A 111 -4.10 -17.66 6.87
N GLU A 112 -3.49 -16.72 6.15
CA GLU A 112 -3.51 -15.29 6.47
C GLU A 112 -4.93 -14.74 6.36
N TYR A 113 -5.65 -15.10 5.30
CA TYR A 113 -7.04 -14.71 5.08
C TYR A 113 -7.93 -15.15 6.25
N LYS A 114 -7.88 -16.44 6.60
CA LYS A 114 -8.68 -17.02 7.69
C LYS A 114 -8.34 -16.38 9.03
N ARG A 115 -7.05 -16.21 9.33
CA ARG A 115 -6.60 -15.56 10.57
C ARG A 115 -7.14 -14.14 10.71
N LEU A 116 -7.07 -13.33 9.64
CA LEU A 116 -7.61 -11.97 9.65
C LEU A 116 -9.13 -12.00 9.86
N LEU A 117 -9.83 -12.87 9.14
CA LEU A 117 -11.30 -13.01 9.19
C LEU A 117 -11.79 -13.43 10.58
N GLU A 118 -11.20 -14.48 11.14
CA GLU A 118 -11.54 -15.01 12.48
C GLU A 118 -11.29 -13.98 13.59
N ALA A 119 -10.22 -13.18 13.47
CA ALA A 119 -9.93 -12.09 14.39
C ALA A 119 -10.81 -10.84 14.16
N GLY A 120 -11.61 -10.81 13.10
CA GLY A 120 -12.49 -9.70 12.74
C GLY A 120 -11.75 -8.41 12.40
N VAL A 121 -10.54 -8.50 11.84
CA VAL A 121 -9.68 -7.34 11.52
C VAL A 121 -10.24 -6.59 10.32
N PRO A 122 -10.65 -5.31 10.45
CA PRO A 122 -11.05 -4.50 9.30
C PRO A 122 -9.85 -4.20 8.39
N VAL A 123 -10.05 -4.26 7.07
CA VAL A 123 -9.00 -4.02 6.07
C VAL A 123 -9.42 -2.94 5.07
N LEU A 124 -8.61 -1.90 4.92
CA LEU A 124 -8.72 -0.94 3.81
C LEU A 124 -7.57 -1.19 2.84
N VAL A 125 -7.85 -1.29 1.55
CA VAL A 125 -6.82 -1.21 0.50
C VAL A 125 -6.99 0.10 -0.26
N ILE A 126 -5.89 0.81 -0.54
CA ILE A 126 -5.92 2.06 -1.32
C ILE A 126 -5.05 1.89 -2.56
N MET A 127 -5.59 2.23 -3.72
CA MET A 127 -4.96 2.14 -5.03
C MET A 127 -4.97 3.52 -5.71
N GLY A 128 -3.82 3.92 -6.25
CA GLY A 128 -3.61 5.17 -6.98
C GLY A 128 -4.02 5.09 -8.45
N ASP A 129 -3.50 6.05 -9.22
CA ASP A 129 -3.82 6.25 -10.63
C ASP A 129 -2.80 5.56 -11.57
N TYR A 130 -2.97 5.75 -12.88
CA TYR A 130 -2.10 5.24 -13.95
C TYR A 130 -2.11 3.72 -14.11
N ILE A 131 -3.11 3.05 -13.54
CA ILE A 131 -3.31 1.60 -13.70
C ILE A 131 -4.08 1.30 -14.99
N ASP A 132 -5.13 2.07 -15.29
CA ASP A 132 -5.94 1.88 -16.51
C ASP A 132 -5.66 2.93 -17.61
N ASN A 133 -5.14 4.09 -17.23
CA ASN A 133 -4.82 5.23 -18.10
C ASN A 133 -3.30 5.49 -18.22
N GLY A 134 -2.46 4.62 -17.64
CA GLY A 134 -1.01 4.62 -17.84
C GLY A 134 -0.58 3.90 -19.13
N PRO A 135 0.73 3.81 -19.41
CA PRO A 135 1.23 3.10 -20.58
C PRO A 135 0.91 1.61 -20.52
N ALA A 136 0.19 1.08 -21.51
CA ALA A 136 -0.23 -0.32 -21.54
C ALA A 136 0.88 -1.30 -21.97
N ASP A 137 1.99 -0.78 -22.52
CA ASP A 137 3.07 -1.55 -23.14
C ASP A 137 4.22 -1.89 -22.18
N ILE A 138 4.01 -1.72 -20.86
CA ILE A 138 5.01 -2.02 -19.84
C ILE A 138 4.50 -3.09 -18.86
N GLN A 139 5.42 -3.95 -18.40
CA GLN A 139 5.10 -5.02 -17.45
C GLN A 139 4.48 -4.49 -16.15
N SER A 140 4.89 -3.30 -15.71
CA SER A 140 4.40 -2.74 -14.45
C SER A 140 2.91 -2.42 -14.47
N THR A 141 2.35 -2.07 -15.62
CA THR A 141 0.91 -1.76 -15.74
C THR A 141 0.08 -3.02 -15.54
N ALA A 142 0.47 -4.12 -16.21
CA ALA A 142 -0.17 -5.42 -16.01
C ALA A 142 -0.05 -5.90 -14.55
N PHE A 143 1.12 -5.68 -13.91
CA PHE A 143 1.32 -6.00 -12.50
C PHE A 143 0.33 -5.24 -11.60
N TRP A 144 0.26 -3.91 -11.70
CA TRP A 144 -0.62 -3.10 -10.84
C TRP A 144 -2.10 -3.35 -11.12
N LYS A 145 -2.47 -3.64 -12.37
CA LYS A 145 -3.82 -4.07 -12.71
C LYS A 145 -4.20 -5.36 -11.98
N ASN A 146 -3.33 -6.37 -12.02
CA ASN A 146 -3.56 -7.64 -11.31
C ASN A 146 -3.62 -7.45 -9.79
N VAL A 147 -2.78 -6.59 -9.22
CA VAL A 147 -2.82 -6.26 -7.79
C VAL A 147 -4.15 -5.61 -7.40
N ARG A 148 -4.58 -4.60 -8.15
CA ARG A 148 -5.83 -3.87 -7.91
C ARG A 148 -7.05 -4.77 -8.06
N ASP A 149 -7.09 -5.59 -9.11
CA ASP A 149 -8.20 -6.51 -9.37
C ASP A 149 -8.25 -7.62 -8.30
N GLY A 150 -7.08 -8.12 -7.86
CA GLY A 150 -6.97 -9.05 -6.74
C GLY A 150 -7.43 -8.46 -5.41
N ALA A 151 -7.12 -7.19 -5.13
CA ALA A 151 -7.60 -6.49 -3.94
C ALA A 151 -9.13 -6.32 -3.94
N VAL A 152 -9.72 -5.99 -5.10
CA VAL A 152 -11.19 -5.92 -5.27
C VAL A 152 -11.84 -7.28 -5.01
N ALA A 153 -11.29 -8.35 -5.58
CA ALA A 153 -11.79 -9.71 -5.35
C ALA A 153 -11.67 -10.14 -3.89
N PHE A 154 -10.52 -9.85 -3.24
CA PHE A 154 -10.30 -10.10 -1.83
C PHE A 154 -11.35 -9.36 -0.97
N ALA A 155 -11.55 -8.06 -1.18
CA ALA A 155 -12.45 -7.28 -0.34
C ALA A 155 -13.92 -7.72 -0.49
N ALA A 156 -14.33 -8.05 -1.71
CA ALA A 156 -15.66 -8.59 -1.98
C ALA A 156 -15.90 -9.91 -1.23
N GLN A 157 -14.97 -10.86 -1.33
CA GLN A 157 -15.12 -12.15 -0.66
C GLN A 157 -14.98 -12.04 0.86
N TYR A 158 -14.02 -11.24 1.35
CA TYR A 158 -13.80 -11.03 2.77
C TYR A 158 -15.04 -10.43 3.45
N THR A 159 -15.72 -9.52 2.77
CA THR A 159 -17.01 -8.97 3.24
C THR A 159 -18.14 -9.99 3.14
N ALA A 160 -18.20 -10.79 2.07
CA ALA A 160 -19.19 -11.87 1.93
C ALA A 160 -19.07 -12.93 3.04
N ASP A 161 -17.85 -13.18 3.52
CA ASP A 161 -17.56 -14.11 4.61
C ASP A 161 -17.78 -13.49 6.01
N GLY A 162 -18.33 -12.28 6.10
CA GLY A 162 -18.67 -11.60 7.35
C GLY A 162 -17.58 -10.68 7.91
N GLY A 163 -16.45 -10.54 7.22
CA GLY A 163 -15.41 -9.56 7.53
C GLY A 163 -15.77 -8.15 7.08
N LYS A 164 -14.85 -7.21 7.27
CA LYS A 164 -14.98 -5.82 6.80
C LYS A 164 -13.78 -5.47 5.93
N ALA A 165 -13.99 -5.37 4.63
CA ALA A 165 -12.95 -4.91 3.72
C ALA A 165 -13.49 -3.89 2.71
N GLU A 166 -12.73 -2.84 2.45
CA GLU A 166 -13.03 -1.82 1.44
C GLU A 166 -11.80 -1.60 0.53
N VAL A 167 -12.04 -1.23 -0.74
CA VAL A 167 -10.98 -0.79 -1.67
C VAL A 167 -11.28 0.63 -2.12
N TYR A 168 -10.36 1.54 -1.86
CA TYR A 168 -10.37 2.90 -2.38
C TYR A 168 -9.51 2.95 -3.65
N ASP A 169 -10.17 2.79 -4.79
CA ASP A 169 -9.60 3.05 -6.11
C ASP A 169 -9.76 4.55 -6.40
N LEU A 170 -8.70 5.32 -6.10
CA LEU A 170 -8.76 6.79 -6.03
C LEU A 170 -9.33 7.44 -7.30
N PRO A 171 -8.94 7.02 -8.53
CA PRO A 171 -9.54 7.56 -9.75
C PRO A 171 -11.06 7.38 -9.82
N LYS A 172 -11.59 6.24 -9.36
CA LYS A 172 -13.05 6.00 -9.30
C LYS A 172 -13.76 6.88 -8.29
N MET A 173 -13.02 7.48 -7.36
CA MET A 173 -13.50 8.43 -6.37
C MET A 173 -13.29 9.89 -6.80
N GLY A 174 -12.79 10.12 -8.03
CA GLY A 174 -12.50 11.47 -8.55
C GLY A 174 -11.14 12.03 -8.14
N ILE A 175 -10.28 11.24 -7.49
CA ILE A 175 -8.94 11.63 -7.06
C ILE A 175 -7.93 11.02 -8.04
N THR A 176 -7.31 11.87 -8.86
CA THR A 176 -6.45 11.44 -9.98
C THR A 176 -5.01 11.94 -9.83
N GLY A 177 -4.09 11.29 -10.54
CA GLY A 177 -2.70 11.69 -10.67
C GLY A 177 -1.76 11.09 -9.62
N ASN A 178 -2.26 10.26 -8.72
CA ASN A 178 -1.47 9.67 -7.66
C ASN A 178 -0.60 8.50 -8.14
N SER A 179 0.71 8.56 -7.84
CA SER A 179 1.65 7.46 -8.08
C SER A 179 1.53 6.33 -7.02
N HIS A 180 2.49 5.43 -6.97
CA HIS A 180 2.59 4.39 -5.94
C HIS A 180 2.79 4.95 -4.52
N PHE A 181 3.33 6.16 -4.37
CA PHE A 181 3.68 6.76 -3.08
C PHE A 181 2.63 7.75 -2.59
N LEU A 182 1.36 7.32 -2.51
CA LEU A 182 0.17 8.12 -2.16
C LEU A 182 0.38 9.15 -1.02
N PHE A 183 1.20 8.81 -0.03
CA PHE A 183 1.49 9.62 1.15
C PHE A 183 2.54 10.74 0.93
N GLN A 184 3.30 10.70 -0.17
CA GLN A 184 4.30 11.73 -0.55
C GLN A 184 3.78 12.69 -1.64
N GLU A 185 2.57 12.46 -2.14
CA GLU A 185 1.98 13.22 -3.24
C GLU A 185 1.46 14.60 -2.77
N MET A 186 1.33 15.56 -3.69
CA MET A 186 0.88 16.93 -3.40
C MET A 186 -0.53 16.99 -2.81
N ASN A 187 -1.38 16.01 -3.12
CA ASN A 187 -2.73 15.85 -2.57
C ASN A 187 -2.80 14.82 -1.41
N ASN A 188 -1.69 14.45 -0.78
CA ASN A 188 -1.67 13.43 0.30
C ASN A 188 -2.63 13.74 1.47
N LYS A 189 -2.93 15.01 1.73
CA LYS A 189 -3.91 15.43 2.75
C LYS A 189 -5.34 15.03 2.39
N GLU A 190 -5.70 15.05 1.10
CA GLU A 190 -7.02 14.59 0.63
C GLU A 190 -7.19 13.10 0.91
N ILE A 191 -6.15 12.30 0.63
CA ILE A 191 -6.13 10.86 0.92
C ILE A 191 -6.17 10.60 2.43
N THR A 192 -5.47 11.42 3.22
CA THR A 192 -5.46 11.31 4.69
C THR A 192 -6.87 11.45 5.26
N VAL A 193 -7.66 12.42 4.77
CA VAL A 193 -9.05 12.60 5.20
C VAL A 193 -9.89 11.34 4.95
N LEU A 194 -9.73 10.69 3.80
CA LEU A 194 -10.44 9.44 3.49
C LEU A 194 -10.05 8.31 4.46
N VAL A 195 -8.76 8.18 4.76
CA VAL A 195 -8.25 7.18 5.70
C VAL A 195 -8.77 7.43 7.12
N GLU A 196 -8.74 8.67 7.59
CA GLU A 196 -9.26 9.06 8.90
C GLU A 196 -10.76 8.75 9.04
N GLN A 197 -11.56 9.08 8.02
CA GLN A 197 -12.99 8.77 7.98
C GLN A 197 -13.24 7.26 8.03
N TRP A 198 -12.48 6.48 7.25
CA TRP A 198 -12.60 5.03 7.27
C TRP A 198 -12.22 4.43 8.63
N ILE A 199 -11.13 4.91 9.25
CA ILE A 199 -10.69 4.47 10.58
C ILE A 199 -11.78 4.77 11.61
N ALA A 200 -12.32 6.00 11.63
CA ALA A 200 -13.36 6.42 12.59
C ALA A 200 -14.63 5.56 12.49
N LYS A 201 -14.96 5.06 11.30
CA LYS A 201 -16.12 4.20 11.05
C LYS A 201 -15.87 2.74 11.47
N ASN A 202 -14.64 2.24 11.32
CA ASN A 202 -14.35 0.81 11.37
C ASN A 202 -13.57 0.36 12.62
N VAL A 203 -12.90 1.27 13.32
CA VAL A 203 -12.09 0.97 14.51
C VAL A 203 -12.83 1.48 15.77
N LYS A 204 -12.94 0.60 16.78
CA LYS A 204 -13.59 0.89 18.06
C LYS A 204 -12.58 1.07 19.19
#